data_AF-V5I6E4-F1
#
_entry.id   AF-V5I6E4-F1
#
_cell.length_a   1.000
_cell.length_b   1.000
_cell.length_c   1.000
_cell.angle_alpha   90.00
_cell.angle_beta   90.00
_cell.angle_gamma   90.00
#
_symmetry.space_group_name_H-M   'P 1'
#
loop_
_entity.id
_entity.type
_entity.pdbx_description
1 polymer ?
#
loop_
_entity_poly.entity_id
_entity_poly.type
_entity_poly.pdbx_seq_one_letter_code
_entity_poly.pdbx_strand_id
1 'polypeptide(L)'
;GPATLVRVGFTNKTDLAHMQERTVSEIIPYPEYSFTRYHDVGLLKLSRNLELNTYVRPACLQTKKNIPFEKAIASGWGVTEFSGDTSSDLLKVVLEFFSVDKCNYTYRRDISPTSLKDGIVDDL
;
A
#
# COMPACT_ATOMS: atom_id res chain seq x y z
N GLY A 1 16.45 -1.50 8.04
CA GLY A 1 17.31 -1.27 6.85
C GLY A 1 16.42 -1.07 5.63
N PRO A 2 16.96 -0.60 4.49
CA PRO A 2 16.19 -0.46 3.25
C PRO A 2 15.64 -1.82 2.79
N ALA A 3 14.55 -1.80 2.02
CA ALA A 3 14.01 -3.01 1.41
C ALA A 3 15.05 -3.60 0.43
N THR A 4 15.44 -4.85 0.64
CA THR A 4 16.42 -5.54 -0.20
C THR A 4 15.81 -6.60 -1.09
N LEU A 5 14.57 -7.02 -0.79
CA LEU A 5 13.92 -8.19 -1.36
C LEU A 5 12.44 -7.95 -1.58
N VAL A 6 11.92 -8.43 -2.72
CA VAL A 6 10.50 -8.47 -3.04
C VAL A 6 10.10 -9.91 -3.34
N ARG A 7 9.03 -10.37 -2.70
CA ARG A 7 8.39 -11.67 -2.95
C ARG A 7 6.97 -11.46 -3.43
N VAL A 8 6.57 -12.18 -4.47
CA VAL A 8 5.23 -12.12 -5.08
C VAL A 8 4.73 -13.52 -5.42
N GLY A 9 3.44 -13.65 -5.75
CA GLY A 9 2.88 -14.90 -6.28
C GLY A 9 2.42 -15.91 -5.23
N PHE A 10 2.20 -15.48 -3.99
CA PHE A 10 1.69 -16.33 -2.91
C PHE A 10 0.59 -15.61 -2.12
N THR A 11 -0.37 -16.38 -1.60
CA THR A 11 -1.42 -15.89 -0.69
C THR A 11 -1.30 -16.51 0.69
N ASN A 12 -0.68 -17.69 0.84
CA ASN A 12 -0.38 -18.26 2.14
C ASN A 12 1.13 -18.18 2.40
N LYS A 13 1.55 -17.75 3.60
CA LYS A 13 2.97 -17.56 3.95
C LYS A 13 3.80 -18.84 3.95
N THR A 14 3.17 -20.01 4.07
CA THR A 14 3.84 -21.31 4.07
C THR A 14 3.75 -22.03 2.73
N ASP A 15 2.76 -21.70 1.89
CA ASP A 15 2.65 -22.21 0.53
C ASP A 15 3.36 -21.29 -0.47
N LEU A 16 4.56 -21.69 -0.88
CA LEU A 16 5.44 -20.92 -1.75
C LEU A 16 5.55 -21.49 -3.17
N ALA A 17 4.65 -22.39 -3.58
CA ALA A 17 4.75 -23.12 -4.85
C ALA A 17 4.88 -22.21 -6.08
N HIS A 18 4.24 -21.03 -6.05
CA HIS A 18 4.25 -20.06 -7.15
C HIS A 18 5.03 -18.77 -6.82
N MET A 19 5.76 -18.78 -5.71
CA MET A 19 6.48 -17.61 -5.22
C MET A 19 7.64 -17.25 -6.15
N GLN A 20 7.77 -15.96 -6.45
CA GLN A 20 8.93 -15.41 -7.11
C GLN A 20 9.61 -14.39 -6.21
N GLU A 21 10.94 -14.48 -6.14
CA GLU A 21 11.77 -13.58 -5.35
C GLU A 21 12.73 -12.78 -6.24
N ARG A 22 12.86 -11.48 -5.97
CA ARG A 22 13.76 -10.56 -6.66
C ARG A 22 14.46 -9.66 -5.66
N THR A 23 15.75 -9.41 -5.88
CA THR A 23 16.46 -8.36 -5.14
C THR A 23 16.09 -6.98 -5.67
N VAL A 24 16.15 -5.98 -4.81
CA VAL A 24 15.97 -4.58 -5.18
C VAL A 24 17.29 -4.03 -5.70
N SER A 25 17.32 -3.52 -6.93
CA SER A 25 18.50 -2.88 -7.52
C SER A 25 18.57 -1.38 -7.24
N GLU A 26 17.42 -0.74 -7.05
CA GLU A 26 17.32 0.71 -6.85
C GLU A 26 16.06 1.04 -6.05
N ILE A 27 16.18 1.99 -5.13
CA ILE A 27 15.07 2.57 -4.37
C ILE A 27 14.94 4.02 -4.80
N ILE A 28 13.78 4.39 -5.31
CA ILE A 28 13.51 5.71 -5.87
C ILE A 28 12.41 6.35 -4.99
N PRO A 29 12.79 7.12 -3.95
CA PRO A 29 11.82 7.84 -3.13
C PRO A 29 11.17 8.97 -3.93
N TYR A 30 9.93 9.34 -3.59
CA TYR A 30 9.34 10.56 -4.14
C TYR A 30 10.16 11.79 -3.71
N PRO A 31 10.54 12.71 -4.62
CA PRO A 31 11.45 13.81 -4.31
C PRO A 31 11.00 14.73 -3.17
N GLU A 32 9.69 14.91 -3.00
CA GLU A 32 9.12 15.80 -1.98
C GLU A 32 8.61 15.05 -0.74
N TYR A 33 8.88 13.74 -0.63
CA TYR A 33 8.55 12.99 0.58
C TYR A 33 9.25 13.63 1.79
N SER A 34 8.48 13.82 2.85
CA SER A 34 8.99 14.32 4.14
C SER A 34 8.38 13.55 5.30
N PHE A 35 8.86 13.80 6.52
CA PHE A 35 8.35 13.14 7.73
C PHE A 35 6.90 13.51 8.09
N THR A 36 6.25 14.42 7.34
CA THR A 36 4.88 14.88 7.57
C THR A 36 3.83 14.06 6.84
N ARG A 37 4.07 12.76 6.60
CA ARG A 37 3.15 11.78 5.96
C ARG A 37 2.63 12.11 4.54
N TYR A 38 2.91 13.30 4.01
CA TYR A 38 2.62 13.68 2.64
C TYR A 38 3.60 13.02 1.67
N HIS A 39 3.09 12.70 0.47
CA HIS A 39 3.85 12.04 -0.59
C HIS A 39 4.55 10.74 -0.15
N ASP A 40 3.90 9.96 0.72
CA ASP A 40 4.38 8.65 1.18
C ASP A 40 4.25 7.59 0.06
N VAL A 41 5.06 7.76 -0.97
CA VAL A 41 5.13 6.92 -2.16
C VAL A 41 6.59 6.80 -2.62
N GLY A 42 6.94 5.62 -3.13
CA GLY A 42 8.26 5.34 -3.68
C GLY A 42 8.23 4.15 -4.62
N LEU A 43 9.24 4.04 -5.47
CA LEU A 43 9.37 2.94 -6.44
C LEU A 43 10.56 2.06 -6.06
N LEU A 44 10.36 0.74 -6.22
CA LEU A 44 11.42 -0.25 -6.12
C LEU A 44 11.70 -0.80 -7.52
N LYS A 45 12.93 -0.65 -7.99
CA LYS A 45 13.39 -1.31 -9.22
C LYS A 45 13.94 -2.68 -8.86
N LEU A 46 13.38 -3.71 -9.49
CA LEU A 46 13.84 -5.08 -9.30
C LEU A 46 15.09 -5.35 -10.15
N SER A 47 16.01 -6.17 -9.64
CA SER A 47 17.23 -6.57 -10.35
C SER A 47 16.98 -7.33 -11.65
N ARG A 48 15.82 -7.99 -11.76
CA ARG A 48 15.31 -8.61 -12.99
C ARG A 48 13.79 -8.62 -12.98
N ASN A 49 13.20 -8.70 -14.17
CA ASN A 49 11.74 -8.75 -14.33
C ASN A 49 11.12 -9.96 -13.61
N LEU A 50 9.86 -9.79 -13.20
CA LEU A 50 9.01 -10.89 -12.76
C LEU A 50 8.42 -11.61 -13.97
N GLU A 51 8.21 -12.92 -13.84
CA GLU A 51 7.52 -13.72 -14.84
C GLU A 51 6.02 -13.61 -14.62
N LEU A 52 5.29 -13.02 -15.56
CA LEU A 52 3.84 -12.86 -15.44
C LEU A 52 3.14 -14.20 -15.67
N ASN A 53 2.17 -14.52 -14.80
CA ASN A 53 1.37 -15.74 -14.88
C ASN A 53 0.02 -15.55 -14.18
N THR A 54 -0.68 -16.62 -13.81
CA THR A 54 -1.96 -16.53 -13.09
C THR A 54 -1.83 -15.98 -11.67
N TYR A 55 -0.66 -16.13 -11.04
CA TYR A 55 -0.36 -15.73 -9.66
C TYR A 55 0.36 -14.38 -9.56
N VAL A 56 1.04 -13.95 -10.63
CA VAL A 56 1.80 -12.70 -10.69
C VAL A 56 1.30 -11.85 -11.85
N ARG A 57 0.60 -10.75 -11.53
CA ARG A 57 0.07 -9.78 -12.50
C ARG A 57 0.15 -8.36 -11.93
N PRO A 58 0.45 -7.35 -12.77
CA PRO A 58 0.43 -5.97 -12.33
C PRO A 58 -1.00 -5.50 -12.05
N ALA A 59 -1.14 -4.61 -11.06
CA ALA A 59 -2.37 -3.85 -10.86
C ALA A 59 -2.48 -2.74 -11.92
N CYS A 60 -3.70 -2.31 -12.22
CA CYS A 60 -3.93 -1.16 -13.08
C CYS A 60 -3.58 0.14 -12.33
N LEU A 61 -2.86 1.05 -12.97
CA LEU A 61 -2.59 2.38 -12.44
C LEU A 61 -3.70 3.34 -12.86
N GLN A 62 -4.36 3.97 -11.89
CA GLN A 62 -5.32 5.03 -12.16
C GLN A 62 -4.58 6.34 -12.43
N THR A 63 -4.79 6.93 -13.60
CA THR A 63 -4.16 8.19 -14.02
C THR A 63 -5.12 9.38 -14.03
N LYS A 64 -6.41 9.15 -13.79
CA LYS A 64 -7.42 10.21 -13.68
C LYS A 64 -7.72 10.49 -12.22
N LYS A 65 -7.88 11.78 -11.91
CA LYS A 65 -8.21 12.28 -10.57
C LYS A 65 -9.52 11.69 -10.03
N ASN A 66 -10.54 11.62 -10.87
CA ASN A 66 -11.83 11.06 -10.47
C ASN A 66 -11.69 9.54 -10.25
N ILE A 67 -12.03 9.09 -9.04
CA ILE A 67 -12.17 7.68 -8.68
C ILE A 67 -13.62 7.28 -9.00
N PRO A 68 -13.86 6.51 -10.07
CA PRO A 68 -15.22 6.17 -10.51
C PRO A 68 -15.85 5.04 -9.67
N PHE A 69 -15.29 4.74 -8.49
CA PHE A 69 -15.64 3.58 -7.68
C PHE A 69 -16.14 4.03 -6.31
N GLU A 70 -17.20 3.40 -5.82
CA GLU A 70 -17.76 3.67 -4.49
C GLU A 70 -17.08 2.83 -3.40
N LYS A 71 -16.38 1.76 -3.81
CA LYS A 71 -15.75 0.79 -2.91
C LYS A 71 -14.32 0.50 -3.32
N ALA A 72 -13.48 0.19 -2.34
CA ALA A 72 -12.12 -0.27 -2.52
C ALA A 72 -11.92 -1.63 -1.84
N ILE A 73 -10.86 -2.33 -2.23
CA ILE A 73 -10.41 -3.55 -1.54
C ILE A 73 -9.05 -3.23 -0.94
N ALA A 74 -8.92 -3.42 0.38
CA ALA A 74 -7.63 -3.50 1.04
C ALA A 74 -7.30 -4.96 1.31
N SER A 75 -6.05 -5.35 1.08
CA SER A 75 -5.58 -6.72 1.30
C SER A 75 -4.22 -6.76 2.00
N GLY A 76 -4.02 -7.77 2.83
CA GLY A 76 -2.74 -7.97 3.52
C GLY A 76 -2.78 -9.15 4.48
N TRP A 77 -1.61 -9.47 5.03
CA TRP A 77 -1.44 -10.48 6.08
C TRP A 77 -1.34 -9.84 7.47
N GLY A 78 -2.08 -8.75 7.70
CA GLY A 78 -2.02 -8.02 8.96
C GLY A 78 -2.50 -8.85 10.16
N VAL A 79 -2.39 -8.25 11.35
CA VAL A 79 -3.00 -8.79 12.56
C VAL A 79 -4.52 -8.72 12.44
N THR A 80 -5.22 -9.79 12.83
CA THR A 80 -6.69 -9.87 12.78
C THR A 80 -7.33 -9.56 14.13
N GLU A 81 -6.54 -9.52 15.19
CA GLU A 81 -6.98 -9.31 16.57
C GLU A 81 -5.93 -8.54 17.38
N PHE A 82 -6.37 -7.95 18.50
CA PHE A 82 -5.50 -7.19 19.37
C PHE A 82 -4.42 -8.10 19.98
N SER A 83 -3.15 -7.76 19.74
CA SER A 83 -1.99 -8.56 20.18
C SER A 83 -1.90 -9.99 19.60
N GLY A 84 -2.61 -10.28 18.51
CA GLY A 84 -2.52 -11.57 17.82
C GLY A 84 -1.39 -11.64 16.79
N ASP A 85 -1.11 -12.85 16.33
CA ASP A 85 -0.17 -13.08 15.24
C ASP A 85 -0.72 -12.58 13.91
N THR A 86 0.19 -12.26 12.98
CA THR A 86 -0.20 -11.96 11.60
C THR A 86 -0.79 -13.19 10.92
N SER A 87 -1.83 -13.01 10.11
CA SER A 87 -2.44 -14.11 9.35
C SER A 87 -1.43 -14.83 8.45
N SER A 88 -1.54 -16.16 8.36
CA SER A 88 -0.80 -16.94 7.35
C SER A 88 -1.40 -16.76 5.97
N ASP A 89 -2.72 -16.60 5.88
CA ASP A 89 -3.43 -16.36 4.63
C ASP A 89 -3.59 -14.86 4.34
N LEU A 90 -3.56 -14.50 3.05
CA LEU A 90 -3.84 -13.16 2.58
C LEU A 90 -5.31 -12.87 2.80
N LEU A 91 -5.60 -11.83 3.57
CA LEU A 91 -6.96 -11.40 3.86
C LEU A 91 -7.33 -10.20 2.98
N LYS A 92 -8.63 -9.97 2.86
CA LYS A 92 -9.19 -8.81 2.16
C LYS A 92 -10.39 -8.24 2.92
N VAL A 93 -10.57 -6.94 2.80
CA VAL A 93 -11.75 -6.22 3.30
C VAL A 93 -12.25 -5.26 2.22
N VAL A 94 -13.56 -5.08 2.18
CA VAL A 94 -14.21 -4.08 1.32
C VAL A 94 -14.37 -2.79 2.12
N LEU A 95 -13.88 -1.69 1.57
CA LEU A 95 -13.92 -0.35 2.16
C LEU A 95 -14.83 0.55 1.33
N GLU A 96 -15.39 1.57 1.99
CA GLU A 96 -16.20 2.61 1.35
C GLU A 96 -15.40 3.91 1.26
N PHE A 97 -15.60 4.66 0.19
CA PHE A 97 -15.02 5.99 0.06
C PHE A 97 -15.82 7.03 0.87
N PHE A 98 -15.12 7.95 1.51
CA PHE A 98 -15.70 9.09 2.20
C PHE A 98 -15.09 10.38 1.64
N SER A 99 -15.90 11.45 1.61
CA SER A 99 -15.45 12.78 1.25
C SER A 99 -14.33 13.26 2.18
N VAL A 100 -13.40 14.05 1.64
CA VAL A 100 -12.29 14.66 2.38
C VAL A 100 -12.76 15.45 3.60
N ASP A 101 -13.87 16.17 3.51
CA ASP A 101 -14.45 16.91 4.64
C ASP A 101 -14.83 15.99 5.81
N LYS A 102 -15.48 14.86 5.50
CA LYS A 102 -15.85 13.84 6.49
C LYS A 102 -14.60 13.22 7.11
N CYS A 103 -13.58 12.91 6.32
CA CYS A 103 -12.31 12.40 6.84
C CYS A 103 -11.64 13.40 7.78
N ASN A 104 -11.53 14.68 7.38
CA ASN A 104 -10.95 15.73 8.23
C ASN A 104 -11.73 15.90 9.55
N TYR A 105 -13.06 15.86 9.49
CA TYR A 105 -13.88 15.91 10.69
C TYR A 105 -13.65 14.72 11.62
N THR A 106 -13.64 13.50 11.08
CA THR A 106 -13.45 12.27 11.85
C THR A 106 -12.05 12.19 12.47
N TYR A 107 -11.01 12.52 11.71
CA TYR A 107 -9.60 12.40 12.13
C TYR A 107 -9.02 13.71 12.68
N ARG A 108 -9.85 14.68 13.07
CA ARG A 108 -9.42 15.99 13.60
C ARG A 108 -8.44 15.93 14.77
N ARG A 109 -8.41 14.81 15.52
CA ARG A 109 -7.50 14.59 16.64
C ARG A 109 -6.14 14.03 16.21
N ASP A 110 -6.10 13.36 15.07
CA ASP A 110 -4.91 12.76 14.47
C ASP A 110 -4.22 13.74 13.51
N ILE A 111 -4.97 14.71 13.00
CA ILE A 111 -4.44 15.87 12.28
C ILE A 111 -3.65 16.72 13.28
N SER A 112 -2.34 16.74 13.10
CA SER A 112 -1.43 17.51 13.94
C SER A 112 -0.57 18.45 13.09
N PRO A 113 -0.16 19.61 13.64
CA PRO A 113 0.74 20.54 12.94
C PRO A 113 2.08 19.91 12.54
N THR A 114 2.47 18.79 13.17
CA THR A 114 3.75 18.13 12.93
C THR A 114 3.66 16.96 11.95
N SER A 115 2.47 16.39 11.73
CA SER A 115 2.29 15.20 10.88
C SER A 115 1.33 15.38 9.71
N LEU A 116 0.36 16.29 9.76
CA LEU A 116 -0.61 16.59 8.69
C LEU A 116 -1.03 18.05 8.81
N LYS A 117 -0.07 18.98 8.62
CA LYS A 117 -0.28 20.43 8.86
C LYS A 117 -1.40 21.03 8.02
N ASP A 118 -1.63 20.50 6.82
CA ASP A 118 -2.65 20.96 5.87
C ASP A 118 -3.93 20.09 5.95
N GLY A 119 -3.99 19.16 6.92
CA GLY A 119 -5.06 18.17 7.05
C GLY A 119 -4.94 17.00 6.08
N ILE A 120 -6.02 16.23 5.94
CA ILE A 120 -6.17 15.25 4.86
C ILE A 120 -6.54 16.07 3.62
N VAL A 121 -5.58 16.28 2.73
CA VAL A 121 -5.76 17.07 1.51
C VAL A 121 -6.15 16.17 0.34
N ASP A 122 -6.95 16.71 -0.56
CA ASP A 122 -7.13 16.13 -1.90
C ASP A 122 -6.13 16.83 -2.82
N ASP A 123 -4.90 16.34 -2.84
CA ASP A 123 -3.82 16.86 -3.71
C ASP A 123 -3.82 16.20 -5.10
N LEU A 124 -4.82 15.38 -5.42
CA LEU A 124 -4.93 14.66 -6.67
C LEU A 124 -5.54 15.47 -7.81
#